data_AF-A0A132HQ90-F1
#
_entry.id   AF-A0A132HQ90-F1
#
_cell.length_a   1.000
_cell.length_b   1.000
_cell.length_c   1.000
_cell.angle_alpha   90.00
_cell.angle_beta   90.00
_cell.angle_gamma   90.00
#
_symmetry.space_group_name_H-M   'P 1'
#
loop_
_entity.id
_entity.type
_entity.pdbx_description
1 polymer ?
#
loop_
_entity_poly.entity_id
_entity_poly.type
_entity_poly.pdbx_seq_one_letter_code
_entity_poly.pdbx_strand_id
1 'polypeptide(L)' 'MTKTFRRDTERCRKRGYDMELLKAAIRLLEADGTLPQEYRPHKLSGNYAGTWECHIKGDWLMLWE' A
#
# COMPACT_ATOMS: atom_id res chain seq x y z
N MET A 1 11.36 -5.01 -3.77
CA MET A 1 10.58 -5.63 -2.66
C MET A 1 11.44 -5.69 -1.40
N THR A 2 11.13 -4.89 -0.39
CA THR A 2 11.85 -4.92 0.89
C THR A 2 11.48 -6.17 1.70
N LYS A 3 12.40 -6.67 2.53
CA LYS A 3 12.13 -7.81 3.44
C LYS A 3 10.93 -7.53 4.36
N THR A 4 10.73 -6.26 4.71
CA THR A 4 9.62 -5.74 5.52
C THR A 4 8.28 -5.94 4.82
N PHE A 5 8.16 -5.56 3.54
CA PHE A 5 6.92 -5.72 2.77
C PHE A 5 6.43 -7.18 2.73
N ARG A 6 7.33 -8.14 2.50
CA ARG A 6 6.97 -9.56 2.46
C ARG A 6 6.46 -10.07 3.82
N ARG A 7 7.05 -9.60 4.91
CA ARG A 7 6.63 -9.96 6.27
C ARG A 7 5.26 -9.39 6.62
N ASP A 8 5.02 -8.13 6.23
CA ASP A 8 3.77 -7.45 6.56
C ASP A 8 2.61 -7.95 5.70
N THR A 9 2.84 -8.25 4.43
CA THR A 9 1.85 -8.92 3.56
C THR A 9 1.48 -10.31 4.07
N GLU A 10 2.46 -11.09 4.53
CA GLU A 10 2.18 -12.39 5.16
C GLU A 10 1.38 -12.24 6.47
N ARG A 11 1.65 -11.19 7.26
CA ARG A 11 0.89 -10.88 8.47
C ARG A 11 -0.55 -10.48 8.15
N CYS A 12 -0.78 -9.65 7.13
CA CYS A 12 -2.11 -9.30 6.64
C CYS A 12 -2.88 -10.54 6.18
N ARG A 13 -2.23 -11.40 5.38
CA ARG A 13 -2.81 -12.68 4.95
C ARG A 13 -3.24 -13.55 6.13
N LYS A 14 -2.38 -13.70 7.14
CA LYS A 14 -2.69 -14.48 8.36
C LYS A 14 -3.84 -13.90 9.19
N ARG A 15 -4.05 -12.59 9.13
CA ARG A 15 -5.16 -11.89 9.80
C ARG A 15 -6.48 -11.95 9.00
N GLY A 16 -6.48 -12.57 7.82
CA GLY A 16 -7.67 -12.68 6.97
C GLY A 16 -7.98 -11.43 6.15
N TYR A 17 -6.98 -10.56 5.92
CA TYR A 17 -7.17 -9.42 5.03
C TYR A 17 -7.30 -9.88 3.58
N ASP A 18 -8.09 -9.14 2.82
CA ASP A 18 -8.34 -9.42 1.42
C ASP A 18 -7.14 -9.03 0.55
N MET A 19 -6.32 -10.01 0.21
CA MET A 19 -5.12 -9.82 -0.58
C MET A 19 -5.42 -9.45 -2.04
N GLU A 20 -6.66 -9.67 -2.53
CA GLU A 20 -7.06 -9.23 -3.87
C GLU A 20 -7.08 -7.70 -3.96
N LEU A 21 -7.53 -7.01 -2.91
CA LEU A 21 -7.53 -5.54 -2.85
C LEU A 21 -6.11 -4.98 -2.90
N LEU A 22 -5.19 -5.61 -2.17
CA LEU A 22 -3.78 -5.25 -2.19
C LEU A 22 -3.18 -5.45 -3.59
N LYS A 23 -3.45 -6.60 -4.22
CA LYS A 23 -2.99 -6.88 -5.59
C LYS A 23 -3.57 -5.90 -6.60
N ALA A 24 -4.84 -5.53 -6.46
CA ALA A 24 -5.48 -4.55 -7.34
C ALA A 24 -4.77 -3.18 -7.25
N ALA A 25 -4.50 -2.70 -6.03
CA ALA A 25 -3.76 -1.46 -5.83
C ALA A 25 -2.34 -1.52 -6.43
N ILE A 26 -1.62 -2.64 -6.24
CA ILE A 26 -0.28 -2.83 -6.84
C ILE A 26 -0.37 -2.80 -8.37
N ARG A 27 -1.35 -3.49 -8.96
CA ARG A 27 -1.54 -3.50 -10.42
C ARG A 27 -1.84 -2.10 -10.97
N LEU A 28 -2.65 -1.31 -10.26
CA LEU A 28 -2.93 0.07 -10.64
C LEU A 28 -1.66 0.92 -10.58
N LEU A 29 -0.85 0.77 -9.52
CA LEU A 29 0.44 1.43 -9.42
C LEU A 29 1.41 1.01 -10.53
N GLU A 30 1.46 -0.28 -10.89
CA GLU A 30 2.30 -0.77 -11.98
C GLU A 30 1.84 -0.30 -13.36
N ALA A 31 0.53 -0.13 -13.56
CA ALA A 31 -0.06 0.28 -14.83
C ALA A 31 -0.03 1.80 -15.06
N ASP A 32 -0.51 2.58 -14.09
CA ASP A 32 -0.70 4.03 -14.20
C ASP A 32 0.38 4.84 -13.45
N GLY A 33 1.24 4.18 -12.66
CA GLY A 33 2.20 4.85 -11.78
C GLY A 33 1.58 5.61 -10.61
N THR A 34 0.24 5.61 -10.51
CA THR A 34 -0.54 6.35 -9.51
C THR A 34 -1.76 5.54 -9.07
N LEU A 35 -2.33 5.91 -7.92
CA LEU A 35 -3.55 5.31 -7.41
C LEU A 35 -4.74 6.27 -7.55
N PRO A 36 -5.96 5.73 -7.76
CA PRO A 36 -7.18 6.52 -7.70
C PRO A 36 -7.34 7.25 -6.37
N GLN A 37 -8.07 8.37 -6.38
CA GLN A 37 -8.34 9.18 -5.19
C GLN A 37 -9.06 8.41 -4.06
N GLU A 38 -9.76 7.33 -4.40
CA GLU A 38 -10.40 6.42 -3.45
C GLU A 38 -9.41 5.81 -2.44
N TYR A 39 -8.19 5.55 -2.89
CA TYR A 39 -7.10 5.06 -2.05
C TYR A 39 -6.42 6.18 -1.25
N ARG A 40 -6.82 7.44 -1.43
CA ARG A 40 -6.23 8.63 -0.78
C ARG A 40 -4.69 8.64 -0.79
N PRO A 41 -4.05 8.41 -1.96
CA PRO A 41 -2.60 8.41 -2.04
C PRO A 41 -2.07 9.81 -1.69
N HIS A 42 -1.13 9.87 -0.76
CA HIS A 42 -0.49 11.11 -0.35
C HIS A 42 0.98 10.87 -0.02
N LYS A 43 1.81 11.91 -0.20
CA LYS A 43 3.21 11.86 0.22
C LYS A 43 3.29 12.16 1.71
N LEU A 44 4.01 11.32 2.43
CA LEU A 44 4.38 11.57 3.81
C LEU A 44 5.43 12.68 3.88
N SER A 45 5.43 13.36 5.03
CA SER A 45 6.38 14.43 5.38
C SER A 45 7.17 14.08 6.64
N GLY A 46 8.24 14.83 6.92
CA GLY A 46 9.08 14.62 8.12
C GLY A 46 10.08 13.48 7.93
N ASN A 47 10.16 12.56 8.90
CA ASN A 47 11.12 11.44 8.86
C ASN A 47 10.84 10.43 7.72
N TYR A 48 9.64 10.47 7.13
CA TYR A 48 9.24 9.69 5.96
C TYR A 48 9.04 10.56 4.72
N ALA A 49 9.72 11.72 4.66
CA ALA A 49 9.62 12.62 3.52
C ALA A 49 10.07 11.90 2.23
N GLY A 50 9.15 11.81 1.27
CA GLY A 50 9.38 11.12 -0.01
C GLY A 50 8.69 9.76 -0.12
N THR A 51 8.27 9.17 1.00
CA THR A 51 7.46 7.95 1.00
C THR A 51 6.01 8.29 0.68
N TRP A 52 5.38 7.49 -0.17
CA TRP A 52 3.96 7.54 -0.45
C TRP A 52 3.18 6.61 0.47
N GLU A 53 2.00 7.06 0.88
CA GLU A 53 1.04 6.28 1.65
C GLU A 53 -0.31 6.26 0.95
N CYS A 54 -1.01 5.13 0.97
CA CYS A 54 -2.40 5.00 0.55
C CYS A 54 -3.19 4.06 1.45
N HIS A 55 -4.50 4.23 1.47
CA HIS A 55 -5.47 3.41 2.19
C HIS A 55 -6.06 2.35 1.26
N ILE A 56 -5.79 1.08 1.53
CA ILE A 56 -6.39 -0.05 0.81
C ILE A 56 -7.81 -0.31 1.31
N LYS A 57 -8.01 -0.32 2.63
CA LYS A 57 -9.33 -0.53 3.26
C LYS A 57 -9.32 -0.09 4.72
N GLY A 58 -10.08 0.96 5.06
CA GLY A 58 -10.14 1.48 6.42
C GLY A 58 -8.75 1.85 6.95
N ASP A 59 -8.34 1.22 8.07
CA ASP A 59 -7.02 1.37 8.69
C ASP A 59 -5.90 0.55 8.01
N TRP A 60 -6.16 -0.08 6.86
CA TRP A 60 -5.14 -0.81 6.12
C TRP A 60 -4.37 0.12 5.18
N LEU A 61 -3.17 0.50 5.60
CA LEU A 61 -2.26 1.37 4.86
C LEU A 61 -1.23 0.58 4.05
N MET A 62 -0.89 1.08 2.87
CA MET A 62 0.26 0.66 2.06
C MET A 62 1.23 1.83 1.92
N LEU A 63 2.51 1.55 2.13
CA LEU A 63 3.61 2.49 1.96
C LEU A 63 4.51 2.05 0.80
N TRP A 64 4.92 2.98 -0.05
CA TRP A 64 5.88 2.72 -1.12
C TRP A 64 6.75 3.95 -1.43
N GLU A 65 7.85 3.73 -2.13
CA GLU A 65 8.81 4.76 -2.59
C GLU A 65 9.01 4.63 -4.10
#